data_AF-A0A0G1H0W2-F1
#
_entry.id   AF-A0A0G1H0W2-F1
#
_cell.length_a   1.000
_cell.length_b   1.000
_cell.length_c   1.000
_cell.angle_alpha   90.00
_cell.angle_beta   90.00
_cell.angle_gamma   90.00
#
_symmetry.space_group_name_H-M   'P 1'
#
loop_
_entity.id
_entity.type
_entity.pdbx_description
1 polymer ?
#
loop_
_entity_poly.entity_id
_entity_poly.type
_entity_poly.pdbx_seq_one_letter_code
_entity_poly.pdbx_strand_id
1 'polypeptide(L)'
;MKYWSEVKIPFFSEAKQWEIAKYYYNPIEHKIHGKDFELLENQDLKINEEIGILQLDEQVKVLKEKIHDIVDTIINGDEVNINLAFTDSF
;
A
#
# COMPACT_ATOMS: atom_id res chain seq x y z
N MET A 1 -18.77 29.75 11.26
CA MET A 1 -18.25 28.91 10.14
C MET A 1 -17.34 29.72 9.21
N LYS A 2 -16.30 30.39 9.74
CA LYS A 2 -15.45 31.31 8.95
C LYS A 2 -14.32 30.60 8.17
N TYR A 3 -13.93 29.40 8.60
CA TYR A 3 -12.83 28.62 8.03
C TYR A 3 -13.07 28.20 6.57
N TRP A 4 -14.28 27.76 6.23
CA TRP A 4 -14.57 27.23 4.89
C TRP A 4 -14.65 28.30 3.80
N SER A 5 -14.86 29.57 4.15
CA SER A 5 -14.88 30.70 3.19
C SER A 5 -13.47 31.20 2.79
N GLU A 6 -12.45 30.85 3.58
CA GLU A 6 -11.06 31.25 3.32
C GLU A 6 -10.28 30.16 2.56
N VAL A 7 -10.71 28.90 2.70
CA VAL A 7 -10.18 27.78 1.92
C VAL A 7 -10.75 27.86 0.51
N LYS A 8 -9.97 28.41 -0.43
CA LYS A 8 -10.26 28.29 -1.86
C LYS A 8 -10.04 26.83 -2.26
N ILE A 9 -11.10 26.02 -2.24
CA ILE A 9 -11.07 24.70 -2.85
C ILE A 9 -11.05 24.92 -4.37
N PRO A 10 -9.96 24.56 -5.07
CA PRO A 10 -9.91 24.72 -6.51
C PRO A 10 -10.98 23.84 -7.16
N PHE A 11 -11.91 24.47 -7.86
CA PHE A 11 -12.91 23.77 -8.67
C PHE A 11 -12.25 23.35 -9.98
N PHE A 12 -11.47 22.27 -9.92
CA PHE A 12 -10.80 21.69 -11.07
C PHE A 12 -11.83 21.18 -12.10
N SER A 13 -11.44 21.14 -13.38
CA SER A 13 -12.25 20.45 -14.39
C SER A 13 -12.40 18.98 -14.02
N GLU A 14 -13.50 18.35 -14.46
CA GLU A 14 -13.77 16.93 -14.20
C GLU A 14 -12.58 16.04 -14.62
N ALA A 15 -11.98 16.31 -15.79
CA ALA A 15 -10.79 15.61 -16.25
C ALA A 15 -9.63 15.68 -15.24
N LYS A 16 -9.39 16.84 -14.64
CA LYS A 16 -8.32 17.04 -13.65
C LYS A 16 -8.67 16.42 -12.30
N GLN A 17 -9.95 16.40 -11.92
CA GLN A 17 -10.42 15.68 -10.74
C GLN A 17 -10.18 14.17 -10.88
N TRP A 18 -10.49 13.59 -12.05
CA TRP A 18 -10.21 12.17 -12.34
C TRP A 18 -8.71 11.85 -12.32
N GLU A 19 -7.88 12.72 -12.88
CA GLU A 19 -6.42 12.58 -12.83
C GLU A 19 -5.92 12.53 -11.38
N ILE A 20 -6.39 13.46 -10.53
CA ILE A 20 -6.03 13.50 -9.10
C ILE A 20 -6.55 12.27 -8.36
N ALA A 21 -7.79 11.84 -8.63
CA ALA A 21 -8.40 10.69 -7.98
C ALA A 21 -7.62 9.39 -8.21
N LYS A 22 -7.02 9.21 -9.40
CA LYS A 22 -6.16 8.06 -9.69
C LYS A 22 -4.94 7.98 -8.77
N TYR A 23 -4.30 9.09 -8.45
CA TYR A 23 -3.18 9.08 -7.49
C TYR A 23 -3.61 8.67 -6.08
N TYR A 24 -4.87 8.94 -5.70
CA TYR A 24 -5.40 8.51 -4.41
C TYR A 24 -5.82 7.05 -4.38
N TYR A 25 -6.50 6.59 -5.43
CA TYR A 25 -7.02 5.24 -5.53
C TYR A 25 -6.91 4.72 -6.97
N ASN A 26 -5.98 3.79 -7.16
CA ASN A 26 -5.81 3.06 -8.41
C ASN A 26 -5.57 1.59 -8.09
N PRO A 27 -6.62 0.77 -7.95
CA PRO A 27 -6.49 -0.64 -7.60
C PRO A 27 -5.96 -1.39 -8.82
N ILE A 28 -4.71 -1.77 -8.76
CA ILE A 28 -4.06 -2.59 -9.79
C ILE A 28 -3.92 -3.99 -9.19
N GLU A 29 -4.61 -4.96 -9.79
CA GLU A 29 -4.39 -6.36 -9.45
C GLU A 29 -2.98 -6.76 -9.90
N HIS A 30 -2.10 -7.03 -8.94
CA HIS A 30 -0.75 -7.49 -9.23
C HIS A 30 -0.47 -8.78 -8.48
N LYS A 31 -0.09 -9.81 -9.22
CA LYS A 31 0.36 -11.07 -8.63
C LYS A 31 1.86 -11.02 -8.51
N ILE A 32 2.33 -10.88 -7.28
CA ILE A 32 3.76 -10.98 -7.00
C ILE A 32 4.14 -12.45 -7.18
N HIS A 33 4.87 -12.76 -8.25
CA HIS A 33 5.31 -14.12 -8.56
C HIS A 33 6.82 -14.19 -8.60
N GLY A 34 7.40 -14.83 -7.59
CA GLY A 34 8.83 -15.07 -7.52
C GLY A 34 9.27 -15.57 -6.15
N LYS A 35 10.30 -16.42 -6.12
CA LYS A 35 11.04 -16.78 -4.90
C LYS A 35 12.36 -16.01 -4.77
N ASP A 36 12.62 -15.11 -5.72
CA ASP A 36 13.86 -14.35 -5.84
C ASP A 36 13.64 -12.93 -5.35
N PHE A 37 14.32 -12.56 -4.27
CA PHE A 37 14.17 -11.26 -3.61
C PHE A 37 14.52 -10.08 -4.51
N GLU A 38 15.49 -10.23 -5.41
CA GLU A 38 15.90 -9.14 -6.32
C GLU A 38 14.83 -8.88 -7.39
N LEU A 39 14.16 -9.95 -7.85
CA LEU A 39 13.02 -9.83 -8.77
C LEU A 39 11.80 -9.21 -8.08
N LEU A 40 11.57 -9.56 -6.81
CA LEU A 40 10.47 -9.04 -6.00
C LEU A 40 10.62 -7.53 -5.76
N GLU A 41 11.81 -7.06 -5.37
CA GLU A 41 12.08 -5.64 -5.14
C GLU A 41 11.83 -4.79 -6.40
N ASN A 42 12.29 -5.27 -7.56
CA ASN A 42 12.09 -4.57 -8.83
C ASN A 42 10.63 -4.56 -9.30
N GLN A 43 9.86 -5.61 -8.98
CA GLN A 43 8.42 -5.64 -9.26
C GLN A 43 7.67 -4.67 -8.35
N ASP A 44 7.98 -4.69 -7.06
CA ASP A 44 7.36 -3.84 -6.04
C ASP A 44 7.55 -2.35 -6.33
N LEU A 45 8.78 -1.94 -6.69
CA LEU A 45 9.06 -0.55 -7.07
C LEU A 45 8.19 -0.06 -8.24
N LYS A 46 8.01 -0.88 -9.27
CA LYS A 46 7.18 -0.52 -10.43
C LYS A 46 5.70 -0.44 -10.07
N ILE A 47 5.24 -1.36 -9.23
CA ILE A 47 3.86 -1.37 -8.76
C ILE A 47 3.59 -0.12 -7.92
N ASN A 48 4.48 0.22 -7.00
CA ASN A 48 4.37 1.40 -6.13
C ASN A 48 4.29 2.73 -6.89
N GLU A 49 4.82 2.79 -8.11
CA GLU A 49 4.68 3.98 -8.99
C GLU A 49 3.27 4.12 -9.57
N GLU A 50 2.50 3.03 -9.67
CA GLU A 50 1.21 3.00 -10.32
C GLU A 50 0.02 2.89 -9.35
N ILE A 51 0.20 2.29 -8.16
CA ILE A 51 -0.92 2.12 -7.21
C ILE A 51 -1.27 3.42 -6.48
N GLY A 52 -2.52 3.51 -6.03
CA GLY A 52 -2.99 4.66 -5.26
C GLY A 52 -2.43 4.71 -3.84
N ILE A 53 -2.35 5.92 -3.28
CA ILE A 53 -1.89 6.16 -1.90
C ILE A 53 -2.67 5.33 -0.87
N LEU A 54 -3.97 5.13 -1.08
CA LEU A 54 -4.80 4.33 -0.17
C LEU A 54 -4.29 2.88 -0.08
N GLN A 55 -4.01 2.28 -1.22
CA GLN A 55 -3.50 0.91 -1.29
C GLN A 55 -2.11 0.78 -0.65
N LEU A 56 -1.23 1.77 -0.87
CA LEU A 56 0.10 1.80 -0.23
C LEU A 56 -0.01 1.84 1.30
N ASP A 57 -0.93 2.65 1.83
CA ASP A 57 -1.17 2.75 3.27
C ASP A 57 -1.72 1.43 3.86
N GLU A 58 -2.61 0.75 3.14
CA GLU A 58 -3.11 -0.58 3.51
C GLU A 58 -1.99 -1.63 3.54
N GLN A 59 -1.13 -1.66 2.51
CA GLN A 59 0.03 -2.55 2.45
C GLN A 59 0.97 -2.37 3.65
N VAL A 60 1.30 -1.12 3.98
CA VAL A 60 2.18 -0.80 5.11
C VAL A 60 1.57 -1.24 6.44
N LYS A 61 0.25 -1.09 6.62
CA LYS A 61 -0.45 -1.56 7.83
C LYS A 61 -0.38 -3.07 7.98
N VAL A 62 -0.69 -3.82 6.92
CA VAL A 62 -0.61 -5.28 6.93
C VAL A 62 0.82 -5.75 7.24
N LEU A 63 1.82 -5.13 6.61
CA LEU A 63 3.23 -5.46 6.85
C LEU A 63 3.62 -5.21 8.31
N LYS A 64 3.17 -4.09 8.88
CA LYS A 64 3.43 -3.74 10.29
C LYS A 64 2.82 -4.75 11.26
N GLU A 65 1.57 -5.17 11.00
CA GLU A 65 0.91 -6.21 11.80
C GLU A 65 1.69 -7.54 11.74
N LYS A 66 2.14 -7.95 10.55
CA LYS A 66 2.94 -9.18 10.41
C LYS A 66 4.27 -9.12 11.12
N ILE A 67 4.98 -7.99 11.06
CA ILE A 67 6.23 -7.81 11.80
C ILE A 67 5.98 -7.90 13.30
N HIS A 68 4.89 -7.31 13.79
CA HIS A 68 4.53 -7.38 15.20
C HIS A 68 4.25 -8.82 15.64
N ASP A 69 3.44 -9.56 14.89
CA ASP A 69 3.14 -10.97 15.16
C ASP A 69 4.42 -11.82 15.22
N ILE A 70 5.35 -11.60 14.29
CA ILE A 70 6.65 -12.29 14.26
C ILE A 70 7.47 -11.97 15.51
N VAL A 71 7.57 -10.68 15.88
CA VAL A 71 8.31 -10.25 17.06
C VAL A 71 7.72 -10.86 18.33
N ASP A 72 6.40 -10.89 18.47
CA ASP A 72 5.73 -11.51 19.61
C ASP A 72 5.99 -13.02 19.68
N THR A 73 5.97 -13.70 18.54
CA THR A 73 6.30 -15.13 18.44
C THR A 73 7.74 -15.39 18.90
N ILE A 74 8.70 -14.55 18.49
CA ILE A 74 10.10 -14.63 18.93
C ILE A 74 10.22 -14.43 20.45
N ILE A 75 9.54 -13.42 20.99
CA ILE A 75 9.58 -13.10 22.43
C ILE A 75 9.03 -14.27 23.26
N ASN A 76 7.97 -14.93 22.77
CA ASN A 76 7.36 -16.08 23.45
C ASN A 76 8.20 -17.37 23.33
N GLY A 77 9.24 -17.38 22.50
CA GLY A 77 10.08 -18.56 22.27
C GLY A 77 9.41 -19.62 21.40
N ASP A 78 8.36 -19.25 20.67
CA ASP A 78 7.64 -20.12 19.75
C ASP A 78 8.37 -20.26 18.41
N GLU A 79 8.05 -21.31 17.65
CA GLU A 79 8.59 -21.50 16.30
C GLU A 79 8.04 -20.43 15.34
N VAL A 80 8.94 -19.62 14.77
CA VAL A 80 8.56 -18.58 13.81
C VAL A 80 8.36 -19.21 12.44
N ASN A 81 7.12 -19.16 11.94
CA ASN A 81 6.77 -19.60 10.59
C ASN A 81 6.35 -18.40 9.72
N ILE A 82 7.24 -17.96 8.84
CA ILE A 82 7.00 -16.79 7.99
C ILE A 82 6.27 -17.25 6.71
N ASN A 83 4.99 -16.91 6.61
CA ASN A 83 4.22 -17.07 5.39
C ASN A 83 4.11 -15.73 4.66
N LEU A 84 4.69 -15.64 3.45
CA LEU A 84 4.64 -14.45 2.61
C LEU A 84 3.44 -14.40 1.67
N ALA A 85 2.53 -15.38 1.68
CA ALA A 85 1.37 -15.41 0.79
C ALA A 85 0.42 -14.19 0.92
N PHE A 86 0.55 -13.38 1.97
CA PHE A 86 -0.19 -12.12 2.07
C PHE A 86 0.19 -11.12 0.96
N THR A 87 1.34 -11.29 0.31
CA THR A 87 1.77 -10.47 -0.84
C THR A 87 0.94 -10.72 -2.10
N ASP A 88 0.15 -11.80 -2.15
CA ASP A 88 -0.76 -12.10 -3.26
C ASP A 88 -2.12 -11.36 -3.15
N SER A 89 -2.34 -10.64 -2.05
CA SER A 89 -3.61 -9.98 -1.71
C SER A 89 -3.66 -8.49 -2.05
N PHE A 90 -2.57 -7.95 -2.59
CA PHE A 90 -2.37 -6.52 -2.81
C PHE A 90 -2.74 -6.06 -4.22
#